data_AF-A0A973ASD9-F1
#
_entry.id   AF-A0A973ASD9-F1
#
_cell.length_a   1.000
_cell.length_b   1.000
_cell.length_c   1.000
_cell.angle_alpha   90.00
_cell.angle_beta   90.00
_cell.angle_gamma   90.00
#
_symmetry.space_group_name_H-M   'P 1'
#
loop_
_entity.id
_entity.type
_entity.pdbx_description
1 polymer ?
#
loop_
_entity_poly.entity_id
_entity_poly.type
_entity_poly.pdbx_seq_one_letter_code
_entity_poly.pdbx_strand_id
1 'polypeptide(L)'
;VTYTAGDDLTLAVTAVDQLLNAPSFAQRGSYIDITAPGVAICSTTRADTVVDTSRRCAGTSEPYITMSGTSMAAAFVSGVAALIISAQPALTAIQVREVILATATDIGELGRDATFGAGLINAYAIFQALGYFATTVVYPTVSSLGQVGVESIGSLAQLPTTERLQWFRCDKPGEATLVIPEGCKSLAQSQQITYTPDLNDIGFFLRFASLVPVNGVPEIRFSATTPRVTGVWSRLTAIEIGNKISLTKLIQTASSGTISARKISGPCRIIKEKILVAEATGTCVLRLVVAAKKPFSRLTTLANILILPKI
;
A
#
# COMPACT_ATOMS: atom_id res chain seq x y z
N VAL A 1 26.56 17.90 -38.14
CA VAL A 1 25.51 18.31 -37.19
C VAL A 1 24.33 18.80 -38.00
N THR A 2 23.15 18.17 -37.87
CA THR A 2 21.89 18.73 -38.38
C THR A 2 21.59 19.99 -37.59
N TYR A 3 21.61 21.15 -38.25
CA TYR A 3 21.44 22.46 -37.62
C TYR A 3 20.05 22.58 -36.95
N THR A 4 19.98 23.31 -35.83
CA THR A 4 18.94 23.38 -34.77
C THR A 4 18.75 22.14 -33.89
N ALA A 5 18.84 20.92 -34.41
CA ALA A 5 18.65 19.71 -33.59
C ALA A 5 19.86 19.34 -32.70
N GLY A 6 20.98 20.06 -32.81
CA GLY A 6 22.16 19.89 -31.96
C GLY A 6 22.48 21.13 -31.12
N ASP A 7 21.51 22.03 -30.95
CA ASP A 7 21.63 23.23 -30.12
C ASP A 7 21.15 22.91 -28.70
N ASP A 8 21.91 23.33 -27.68
CA ASP A 8 21.66 23.06 -26.26
C ASP A 8 20.32 23.65 -25.77
N LEU A 9 19.74 24.59 -26.52
CA LEU A 9 18.44 25.20 -26.23
C LEU A 9 17.24 24.44 -26.80
N THR A 10 17.45 23.31 -27.46
CA THR A 10 16.39 22.48 -28.06
C THR A 10 16.33 21.09 -27.44
N LEU A 11 15.25 20.36 -27.73
CA LEU A 11 15.16 18.92 -27.47
C LEU A 11 15.30 18.18 -28.80
N ALA A 12 16.40 17.46 -28.97
CA ALA A 12 16.63 16.62 -30.13
C ALA A 12 15.85 15.30 -30.01
N VAL A 13 14.80 15.16 -30.82
CA VAL A 13 13.90 14.00 -30.75
C VAL A 13 14.17 13.00 -31.87
N THR A 14 14.40 11.74 -31.49
CA THR A 14 14.46 10.59 -32.40
C THR A 14 13.16 9.76 -32.34
N ALA A 15 13.04 8.76 -33.21
CA ALA A 15 11.83 7.98 -33.40
C ALA A 15 12.01 6.51 -33.01
N VAL A 16 10.92 5.88 -32.54
CA VAL A 16 10.78 4.42 -32.45
C VAL A 16 9.51 3.92 -33.12
N ASP A 17 9.52 2.63 -33.45
CA ASP A 17 8.31 1.88 -33.79
C ASP A 17 7.60 1.29 -32.56
N GLN A 18 6.48 0.61 -32.81
CA GLN A 18 5.66 -0.03 -31.78
C GLN A 18 6.38 -1.16 -31.00
N LEU A 19 7.50 -1.66 -31.53
CA LEU A 19 8.34 -2.68 -30.90
C LEU A 19 9.56 -2.05 -30.23
N LEU A 20 9.60 -0.72 -30.10
CA LEU A 20 10.71 0.06 -29.54
C LEU A 20 12.00 0.00 -30.35
N ASN A 21 11.93 -0.39 -31.63
CA ASN A 21 13.11 -0.37 -32.50
C ASN A 21 13.29 1.03 -33.11
N ALA A 22 14.54 1.46 -33.22
CA ALA A 22 14.90 2.65 -33.98
C ALA A 22 14.77 2.37 -35.50
N PRO A 23 13.84 3.04 -36.23
CA PRO A 23 13.67 2.83 -37.67
C PRO A 23 14.92 3.30 -38.44
N SER A 24 15.07 2.84 -39.69
CA SER A 24 16.24 3.15 -40.51
C SER A 24 16.45 4.65 -40.77
N PHE A 25 15.37 5.44 -40.77
CA PHE A 25 15.41 6.89 -40.94
C PHE A 25 15.72 7.67 -39.65
N ALA A 26 15.70 7.00 -38.48
CA ALA A 26 15.97 7.65 -37.21
C ALA A 26 17.43 8.11 -37.17
N GLN A 27 17.60 9.40 -36.89
CA GLN A 27 18.92 9.98 -36.70
C GLN A 27 19.51 9.51 -35.38
N ARG A 28 20.83 9.31 -35.38
CA ARG A 28 21.60 8.85 -34.22
C ARG A 28 22.81 9.76 -34.04
N GLY A 29 23.18 9.99 -32.79
CA GLY A 29 24.34 10.77 -32.41
C GLY A 29 24.28 11.22 -30.97
N SER A 30 25.40 11.69 -30.44
CA SER A 30 25.50 12.21 -29.08
C SER A 30 24.57 13.39 -28.78
N TYR A 31 24.03 14.02 -29.82
CA TYR A 31 23.10 15.14 -29.74
C TYR A 31 21.64 14.72 -29.53
N ILE A 32 21.29 13.42 -29.63
CA ILE A 32 19.91 12.96 -29.36
C ILE A 32 19.61 13.08 -27.87
N ASP A 33 18.51 13.77 -27.53
CA ASP A 33 18.10 13.99 -26.15
C ASP A 33 17.05 12.99 -25.70
N ILE A 34 16.07 12.69 -26.56
CA ILE A 34 14.94 11.84 -26.19
C ILE A 34 14.33 11.13 -27.40
N THR A 35 13.59 10.07 -27.13
CA THR A 35 12.87 9.27 -28.11
C THR A 35 11.37 9.34 -27.91
N ALA A 36 10.61 9.33 -29.01
CA ALA A 36 9.15 9.19 -28.97
C ALA A 36 8.63 8.31 -30.14
N PRO A 37 7.38 7.84 -30.07
CA PRO A 37 6.76 7.09 -31.16
C PRO A 37 6.76 7.90 -32.46
N GLY A 38 7.32 7.33 -33.53
CA GLY A 38 7.47 8.01 -34.82
C GLY A 38 7.23 7.12 -36.03
N VAL A 39 6.72 5.91 -35.87
CA VAL A 39 6.37 5.00 -36.98
C VAL A 39 4.88 4.68 -36.95
N ALA A 40 4.23 4.74 -38.11
CA ALA A 40 2.80 4.45 -38.27
C ALA A 40 1.89 5.29 -37.34
N ILE A 41 2.24 6.56 -37.15
CA ILE A 41 1.49 7.49 -36.32
C ILE A 41 0.28 8.00 -37.09
N CYS A 42 -0.91 7.69 -36.59
CA CYS A 42 -2.15 8.22 -37.11
C CYS A 42 -2.33 9.70 -36.74
N SER A 43 -2.63 10.55 -37.71
CA SER A 43 -2.98 11.95 -37.47
C SER A 43 -3.91 12.50 -38.56
N THR A 44 -4.41 13.71 -38.35
CA THR A 44 -5.21 14.43 -39.34
C THR A 44 -4.37 14.90 -40.52
N THR A 45 -4.97 14.90 -41.71
CA THR A 45 -4.47 15.57 -42.91
C THR A 45 -5.54 16.54 -43.43
N ARG A 46 -5.23 17.32 -44.46
CA ARG A 46 -6.23 18.19 -45.10
C ARG A 46 -7.31 17.34 -45.78
N ALA A 47 -8.56 17.79 -45.74
CA ALA A 47 -9.69 17.07 -46.35
C ALA A 47 -9.55 16.89 -47.88
N ASP A 48 -8.80 17.77 -48.55
CA ASP A 48 -8.50 17.70 -49.98
C ASP A 48 -7.26 16.85 -50.31
N THR A 49 -6.63 16.23 -49.31
CA THR A 49 -5.47 15.36 -49.54
C THR A 49 -5.91 14.07 -50.23
N VAL A 50 -5.40 13.82 -51.43
CA VAL A 50 -5.52 12.50 -52.06
C VAL A 50 -4.59 11.54 -51.33
N VAL A 51 -5.16 10.60 -50.57
CA VAL A 51 -4.40 9.63 -49.79
C VAL A 51 -4.51 8.25 -50.42
N ASP A 52 -3.38 7.55 -50.51
CA ASP A 52 -3.38 6.09 -50.67
C ASP A 52 -4.19 5.45 -49.53
N THR A 53 -5.18 4.63 -49.90
CA THR A 53 -6.07 3.95 -48.96
C THR A 53 -5.32 3.05 -47.99
N SER A 54 -4.13 2.56 -48.37
CA SER A 54 -3.24 1.76 -47.52
C SER A 54 -2.74 2.52 -46.29
N ARG A 55 -2.72 3.87 -46.35
CA ARG A 55 -2.23 4.74 -45.28
C ARG A 55 -3.34 5.25 -44.37
N ARG A 56 -4.60 4.91 -44.62
CA ARG A 56 -5.72 5.32 -43.76
C ARG A 56 -5.56 4.72 -42.37
N CYS A 57 -5.87 5.50 -41.34
CA CYS A 57 -5.88 4.94 -40.01
C CYS A 57 -7.00 3.90 -39.86
N ALA A 58 -6.73 2.86 -39.10
CA ALA A 58 -7.72 1.83 -38.82
C ALA A 58 -8.90 2.43 -38.03
N GLY A 59 -10.13 2.17 -38.49
CA GLY A 59 -11.35 2.57 -37.78
C GLY A 59 -11.71 4.06 -37.86
N THR A 60 -11.05 4.85 -38.71
CA THR A 60 -11.35 6.29 -38.87
C THR A 60 -12.01 6.58 -40.23
N SER A 61 -12.88 7.59 -40.28
CA SER A 61 -13.28 8.23 -41.54
C SER A 61 -12.18 9.18 -42.05
N GLU A 62 -12.29 9.70 -43.27
CA GLU A 62 -11.39 10.77 -43.74
C GLU A 62 -11.48 12.03 -42.87
N PRO A 63 -10.43 12.88 -42.81
CA PRO A 63 -9.10 12.74 -43.42
C PRO A 63 -8.02 12.38 -42.38
N TYR A 64 -7.96 11.10 -41.97
CA TYR A 64 -6.94 10.61 -41.05
C TYR A 64 -6.00 9.61 -41.73
N ILE A 65 -4.70 9.82 -41.58
CA ILE A 65 -3.66 9.03 -42.24
C ILE A 65 -2.53 8.68 -41.29
N THR A 66 -1.81 7.62 -41.62
CA THR A 66 -0.61 7.20 -40.93
C THR A 66 0.64 7.78 -41.62
N MET A 67 1.53 8.31 -40.79
CA MET A 67 2.83 8.83 -41.20
C MET A 67 3.93 8.31 -40.30
N SER A 68 5.15 8.24 -40.84
CA SER A 68 6.35 7.87 -40.11
C SER A 68 7.40 8.96 -40.30
N GLY A 69 8.09 9.32 -39.23
CA GLY A 69 9.14 10.31 -39.24
C GLY A 69 9.49 10.79 -37.83
N THR A 70 10.71 11.31 -37.67
CA THR A 70 11.11 12.01 -36.44
C THR A 70 10.28 13.28 -36.21
N SER A 71 9.70 13.87 -37.25
CA SER A 71 8.72 14.96 -37.12
C SER A 71 7.47 14.55 -36.32
N MET A 72 7.00 13.31 -36.47
CA MET A 72 5.87 12.79 -35.70
C MET A 72 6.25 12.56 -34.24
N ALA A 73 7.45 12.01 -34.01
CA ALA A 73 8.00 11.86 -32.67
C ALA A 73 8.19 13.22 -31.96
N ALA A 74 8.72 14.21 -32.66
CA ALA A 74 8.87 15.58 -32.14
C ALA A 74 7.51 16.18 -31.73
N ALA A 75 6.45 15.96 -32.51
CA ALA A 75 5.11 16.42 -32.16
C ALA A 75 4.56 15.79 -30.86
N PHE A 76 4.85 14.50 -30.61
CA PHE A 76 4.52 13.88 -29.31
C PHE A 76 5.21 14.58 -28.15
N VAL A 77 6.53 14.82 -28.26
CA VAL A 77 7.30 15.51 -27.21
C VAL A 77 6.78 16.93 -26.99
N SER A 78 6.48 17.67 -28.06
CA SER A 78 5.86 19.00 -27.95
C SER A 78 4.50 18.97 -27.26
N GLY A 79 3.66 17.97 -27.56
CA GLY A 79 2.37 17.78 -26.90
C GLY A 79 2.51 17.53 -25.40
N VAL A 80 3.46 16.66 -25.01
CA VAL A 80 3.75 16.41 -23.59
C VAL A 80 4.30 17.66 -22.90
N ALA A 81 5.20 18.40 -23.54
CA ALA A 81 5.70 19.68 -23.00
C ALA A 81 4.55 20.69 -22.77
N ALA A 82 3.59 20.77 -23.71
CA ALA A 82 2.41 21.61 -23.55
C ALA A 82 1.53 21.17 -22.37
N LEU A 83 1.36 19.86 -22.16
CA LEU A 83 0.65 19.32 -21.00
C LEU A 83 1.34 19.71 -19.69
N ILE A 84 2.67 19.63 -19.62
CA ILE A 84 3.45 20.04 -18.44
C ILE A 84 3.24 21.52 -18.15
N ILE A 85 3.38 22.39 -19.15
CA ILE A 85 3.20 23.84 -19.02
C ILE A 85 1.76 24.17 -18.60
N SER A 86 0.77 23.48 -19.16
CA SER A 86 -0.63 23.67 -18.77
C SER A 86 -0.90 23.28 -17.33
N ALA A 87 -0.25 22.22 -16.85
CA ALA A 87 -0.45 21.73 -15.49
C ALA A 87 0.31 22.58 -14.47
N GLN A 88 1.56 22.95 -14.78
CA GLN A 88 2.45 23.73 -13.93
C GLN A 88 3.00 24.96 -14.68
N PRO A 89 2.23 26.05 -14.81
CA PRO A 89 2.60 27.24 -15.58
C PRO A 89 3.84 27.99 -15.07
N ALA A 90 4.26 27.71 -13.82
CA ALA A 90 5.42 28.33 -13.20
C ALA A 90 6.76 27.71 -13.63
N LEU A 91 6.76 26.54 -14.30
CA LEU A 91 8.00 25.93 -14.77
C LEU A 91 8.61 26.71 -15.93
N THR A 92 9.92 26.91 -15.87
CA THR A 92 10.69 27.43 -17.00
C THR A 92 10.87 26.36 -18.07
N ALA A 93 11.18 26.77 -19.32
CA ALA A 93 11.45 25.83 -20.41
C ALA A 93 12.58 24.83 -20.07
N ILE A 94 13.61 25.28 -19.33
CA ILE A 94 14.69 24.42 -18.84
C ILE A 94 14.14 23.37 -17.87
N GLN A 95 13.31 23.77 -16.89
CA GLN A 95 12.72 22.82 -15.95
C GLN A 95 11.80 21.81 -16.65
N VAL A 96 11.06 22.23 -17.67
CA VAL A 96 10.24 21.32 -18.50
C VAL A 96 11.14 20.30 -19.21
N ARG A 97 12.23 20.76 -19.82
CA ARG A 97 13.24 19.88 -20.46
C ARG A 97 13.80 18.88 -19.45
N GLU A 98 14.26 19.34 -18.29
CA GLU A 98 14.86 18.47 -17.27
C GLU A 98 13.88 17.43 -16.74
N VAL A 99 12.62 17.80 -16.48
CA VAL A 99 11.60 16.84 -16.05
C VAL A 99 11.34 15.79 -17.13
N ILE A 100 11.25 16.19 -18.40
CA ILE A 100 11.06 15.27 -19.53
C ILE A 100 12.22 14.26 -19.61
N LEU A 101 13.47 14.73 -19.49
CA LEU A 101 14.65 13.88 -19.61
C LEU A 101 14.84 12.97 -18.38
N ALA A 102 14.64 13.50 -17.17
CA ALA A 102 14.83 12.75 -15.93
C ALA A 102 13.80 11.63 -15.70
N THR A 103 12.66 11.69 -16.39
CA THR A 103 11.57 10.71 -16.24
C THR A 103 11.35 9.87 -17.49
N ALA A 104 12.20 10.02 -18.52
CA ALA A 104 12.20 9.16 -19.68
C ALA A 104 12.42 7.69 -19.25
N THR A 105 11.75 6.78 -19.95
CA THR A 105 11.95 5.34 -19.75
C THR A 105 13.18 4.92 -20.54
N ASP A 106 14.24 4.58 -19.83
CA ASP A 106 15.48 4.12 -20.43
C ASP A 106 15.25 2.87 -21.29
N ILE A 107 15.70 2.95 -22.54
CA ILE A 107 15.58 1.89 -23.55
C ILE A 107 16.87 1.84 -24.36
N GLY A 108 17.30 0.64 -24.75
CA GLY A 108 18.57 0.45 -25.44
C GLY A 108 19.70 0.15 -24.46
N GLU A 109 20.81 0.89 -24.57
CA GLU A 109 21.93 0.75 -23.64
C GLU A 109 21.60 1.45 -22.32
N LEU A 110 22.10 0.94 -21.19
CA LEU A 110 21.81 1.53 -19.89
C LEU A 110 22.32 2.99 -19.82
N GLY A 111 21.41 3.92 -19.54
CA GLY A 111 21.70 5.34 -19.45
C GLY A 111 21.59 6.06 -20.80
N ARG A 112 22.03 7.33 -20.83
CA ARG A 112 21.90 8.14 -22.05
C ARG A 112 22.78 7.59 -23.18
N ASP A 113 22.16 7.19 -24.28
CA ASP A 113 22.86 6.64 -25.44
C ASP A 113 22.67 7.47 -26.73
N ALA A 114 23.47 7.18 -27.76
CA ALA A 114 23.45 7.93 -29.03
C ALA A 114 22.27 7.55 -29.96
N THR A 115 21.54 6.49 -29.64
CA THR A 115 20.41 5.99 -30.42
C THR A 115 19.09 6.53 -29.89
N PHE A 116 18.89 6.55 -28.58
CA PHE A 116 17.64 6.86 -27.91
C PHE A 116 17.70 8.08 -26.97
N GLY A 117 18.89 8.66 -26.77
CA GLY A 117 19.06 9.76 -25.82
C GLY A 117 18.80 9.26 -24.40
N ALA A 118 18.01 10.01 -23.61
CA ALA A 118 17.59 9.59 -22.27
C ALA A 118 16.57 8.43 -22.27
N GLY A 119 16.08 8.01 -23.43
CA GLY A 119 15.09 6.94 -23.58
C GLY A 119 13.75 7.42 -24.14
N LEU A 120 12.71 6.62 -23.95
CA LEU A 120 11.35 6.87 -24.43
C LEU A 120 10.62 7.87 -23.52
N ILE A 121 10.00 8.89 -24.11
CA ILE A 121 9.16 9.84 -23.36
C ILE A 121 8.05 9.13 -22.59
N ASN A 122 7.88 9.48 -21.31
CA ASN A 122 6.90 8.85 -20.43
C ASN A 122 6.05 9.90 -19.69
N ALA A 123 4.90 10.25 -20.28
CA ALA A 123 3.99 11.23 -19.69
C ALA A 123 3.48 10.80 -18.30
N TYR A 124 3.27 9.51 -18.06
CA TYR A 124 2.82 9.03 -16.75
C TYR A 124 3.88 9.30 -15.67
N ALA A 125 5.14 8.94 -15.93
CA ALA A 125 6.25 9.19 -15.01
C ALA A 125 6.48 10.69 -14.76
N ILE A 126 6.35 11.53 -15.80
CA ILE A 126 6.38 13.00 -15.69
C ILE A 126 5.33 13.49 -14.70
N PHE A 127 4.06 13.13 -14.91
CA PHE A 127 2.97 13.62 -14.06
C PHE A 127 2.98 13.01 -12.65
N GLN A 128 3.56 11.82 -12.49
CA GLN A 128 3.85 11.24 -11.18
C GLN A 128 4.92 12.06 -10.44
N ALA A 129 6.04 12.39 -11.10
CA ALA A 129 7.11 13.20 -10.52
C ALA A 129 6.64 14.63 -10.16
N LEU A 130 5.69 15.17 -10.94
CA LEU A 130 5.06 16.45 -10.67
C LEU A 130 3.93 16.38 -9.61
N GLY A 131 3.61 15.20 -9.08
CA GLY A 131 2.62 15.03 -8.01
C GLY A 131 1.14 15.03 -8.43
N TYR A 132 0.84 14.84 -9.72
CA TYR A 132 -0.54 14.84 -10.25
C TYR A 132 -1.25 13.50 -10.10
N PHE A 133 -0.52 12.43 -9.82
CA PHE A 133 -1.12 11.16 -9.42
C PHE A 133 -1.01 11.00 -7.92
N ALA A 134 -2.13 10.66 -7.29
CA ALA A 134 -2.11 10.25 -5.90
C ALA A 134 -1.20 9.02 -5.78
N THR A 135 -0.05 9.18 -5.11
CA THR A 135 0.71 8.03 -4.63
C THR A 135 -0.25 7.21 -3.79
N THR A 136 -0.49 5.95 -4.16
CA THR A 136 -1.30 5.05 -3.34
C THR A 136 -0.70 5.05 -1.94
N VAL A 137 -1.42 5.63 -0.98
CA VAL A 137 -0.97 5.68 0.40
C VAL A 137 -1.15 4.28 0.97
N VAL A 138 -0.06 3.53 0.98
CA VAL A 138 -0.02 2.24 1.67
C VAL A 138 0.23 2.50 3.14
N TYR A 139 -0.54 1.87 4.01
CA TYR A 139 -0.39 1.91 5.46
C TYR A 139 0.32 0.66 5.98
N PRO A 140 1.08 0.75 7.09
CA PRO A 140 1.50 -0.45 7.78
C PRO A 140 0.28 -1.22 8.26
N THR A 141 0.41 -2.54 8.37
CA THR A 141 -0.63 -3.39 8.96
C THR A 141 -0.14 -3.99 10.26
N VAL A 142 -1.07 -4.48 11.07
CA VAL A 142 -0.75 -5.14 12.34
C VAL A 142 -1.51 -6.46 12.44
N SER A 143 -0.79 -7.51 12.79
CA SER A 143 -1.35 -8.82 13.17
C SER A 143 -1.23 -8.99 14.68
N SER A 144 -2.36 -9.15 15.37
CA SER A 144 -2.39 -9.27 16.83
C SER A 144 -3.66 -9.98 17.28
N LEU A 145 -3.51 -10.81 18.32
CA LEU A 145 -4.65 -11.41 19.01
C LEU A 145 -5.23 -10.50 20.11
N GLY A 146 -4.59 -9.36 20.41
CA GLY A 146 -4.99 -8.48 21.52
C GLY A 146 -4.91 -9.19 22.87
N GLN A 147 -3.87 -9.99 23.09
CA GLN A 147 -3.68 -10.77 24.32
C GLN A 147 -2.36 -10.39 24.98
N VAL A 148 -2.40 -10.19 26.30
CA VAL A 148 -1.19 -9.91 27.08
C VAL A 148 -0.20 -11.07 26.96
N GLY A 149 1.07 -10.75 26.73
CA GLY A 149 2.13 -11.75 26.59
C GLY A 149 2.18 -12.47 25.23
N VAL A 150 1.29 -12.12 24.29
CA VAL A 150 1.30 -12.64 22.92
C VAL A 150 1.76 -11.54 21.98
N GLU A 151 2.81 -11.81 21.21
CA GLU A 151 3.40 -10.82 20.30
C GLU A 151 2.37 -10.28 19.29
N SER A 152 2.37 -8.96 19.16
CA SER A 152 1.76 -8.23 18.06
C SER A 152 2.85 -7.89 17.04
N ILE A 153 2.57 -8.12 15.77
CA ILE A 153 3.55 -8.00 14.69
C ILE A 153 3.07 -6.94 13.70
N GLY A 154 3.86 -5.89 13.54
CA GLY A 154 3.69 -4.91 12.47
C GLY A 154 4.16 -5.49 11.13
N SER A 155 3.59 -5.02 10.03
CA SER A 155 4.03 -5.38 8.68
C SER A 155 4.29 -4.15 7.83
N LEU A 156 5.41 -4.19 7.13
CA LEU A 156 5.93 -3.14 6.26
C LEU A 156 5.95 -3.59 4.78
N ALA A 157 5.34 -4.74 4.45
CA ALA A 157 5.54 -5.43 3.16
C ALA A 157 5.21 -4.60 1.90
N GLN A 158 4.47 -3.51 2.05
CA GLN A 158 4.04 -2.63 0.97
C GLN A 158 4.47 -1.19 1.20
N LEU A 159 5.24 -0.93 2.26
CA LEU A 159 5.80 0.38 2.53
C LEU A 159 7.14 0.53 1.79
N PRO A 160 7.45 1.73 1.30
CA PRO A 160 8.80 2.01 0.81
C PRO A 160 9.78 2.06 2.00
N THR A 161 11.02 2.48 1.76
CA THR A 161 12.07 2.54 2.79
C THR A 161 11.60 3.27 4.03
N THR A 162 11.62 2.59 5.18
CA THR A 162 11.16 3.13 6.47
C THR A 162 12.34 3.66 7.28
N GLU A 163 12.19 4.84 7.89
CA GLU A 163 13.24 5.44 8.72
C GLU A 163 13.10 5.05 10.20
N ARG A 164 11.86 4.97 10.69
CA ARG A 164 11.59 4.71 12.10
C ARG A 164 10.29 3.95 12.29
N LEU A 165 10.26 3.09 13.30
CA LEU A 165 9.07 2.36 13.74
C LEU A 165 8.69 2.82 15.14
N GLN A 166 7.40 2.74 15.46
CA GLN A 166 6.89 3.12 16.76
C GLN A 166 5.54 2.45 17.04
N TRP A 167 5.37 1.89 18.23
CA TRP A 167 4.06 1.46 18.71
C TRP A 167 3.36 2.54 19.53
N PHE A 168 2.03 2.51 19.46
CA PHE A 168 1.14 3.44 20.16
C PHE A 168 0.05 2.66 20.90
N ARG A 169 -0.34 3.20 22.05
CA ARG A 169 -1.50 2.79 22.84
C ARG A 169 -2.62 3.81 22.64
N CYS A 170 -3.82 3.33 22.31
CA CYS A 170 -4.96 4.16 21.93
C CYS A 170 -6.21 3.82 22.75
N ASP A 171 -6.99 4.84 23.09
CA ASP A 171 -8.22 4.69 23.88
C ASP A 171 -9.41 4.16 23.06
N LYS A 172 -9.42 4.45 21.75
CA LYS A 172 -10.52 4.18 20.81
C LYS A 172 -10.04 3.33 19.62
N PRO A 173 -10.92 2.49 19.04
CA PRO A 173 -10.61 1.81 17.79
C PRO A 173 -10.53 2.80 16.62
N GLY A 174 -9.89 2.42 15.53
CA GLY A 174 -10.01 3.15 14.27
C GLY A 174 -9.19 2.58 13.13
N GLU A 175 -9.48 3.09 11.94
CA GLU A 175 -8.82 2.71 10.69
C GLU A 175 -7.43 3.31 10.56
N ALA A 176 -6.69 2.81 9.57
CA ALA A 176 -5.38 3.33 9.18
C ALA A 176 -5.46 4.81 8.78
N THR A 177 -4.41 5.58 9.07
CA THR A 177 -4.42 7.05 8.87
C THR A 177 -3.01 7.64 8.81
N LEU A 178 -2.90 8.85 8.28
CA LEU A 178 -1.68 9.68 8.25
C LEU A 178 -1.58 10.66 9.43
N VAL A 179 -2.66 10.83 10.18
CA VAL A 179 -2.72 11.78 11.30
C VAL A 179 -2.67 11.02 12.62
N ILE A 180 -1.90 11.54 13.59
CA ILE A 180 -1.87 10.97 14.94
C ILE A 180 -3.29 11.02 15.53
N PRO A 181 -3.94 9.88 15.80
CA PRO A 181 -5.31 9.89 16.29
C PRO A 181 -5.38 10.43 17.72
N GLU A 182 -6.47 11.14 18.04
CA GLU A 182 -6.73 11.62 19.39
C GLU A 182 -6.80 10.45 20.38
N GLY A 183 -6.12 10.58 21.53
CA GLY A 183 -6.05 9.52 22.54
C GLY A 183 -5.06 8.40 22.22
N CYS A 184 -4.24 8.52 21.17
CA CYS A 184 -3.11 7.63 20.94
C CYS A 184 -1.81 8.22 21.50
N LYS A 185 -1.14 7.49 22.38
CA LYS A 185 0.15 7.85 22.99
C LYS A 185 1.23 6.87 22.59
N SER A 186 2.43 7.37 22.31
CA SER A 186 3.57 6.52 21.97
C SER A 186 3.98 5.67 23.18
N LEU A 187 4.32 4.41 22.91
CA LEU A 187 4.86 3.50 23.90
C LEU A 187 6.38 3.67 23.92
N ALA A 188 6.95 4.09 25.05
CA ALA A 188 8.39 4.33 25.13
C ALA A 188 9.20 3.08 24.72
N GLN A 189 10.29 3.28 23.98
CA GLN A 189 11.22 2.23 23.55
C GLN A 189 10.62 1.11 22.66
N SER A 190 9.41 1.28 22.14
CA SER A 190 8.75 0.30 21.25
C SER A 190 9.03 0.59 19.77
N GLN A 191 10.30 0.50 19.36
CA GLN A 191 10.75 0.81 18.00
C GLN A 191 11.04 -0.42 17.14
N GLN A 192 10.65 -1.59 17.62
CA GLN A 192 10.78 -2.85 16.88
C GLN A 192 9.50 -3.14 16.10
N ILE A 193 9.62 -4.02 15.09
CA ILE A 193 8.47 -4.50 14.32
C ILE A 193 7.49 -5.31 15.18
N THR A 194 7.97 -5.91 16.27
CA THR A 194 7.15 -6.63 17.24
C THR A 194 6.94 -5.81 18.51
N TYR A 195 5.81 -6.07 19.17
CA TYR A 195 5.52 -5.58 20.51
C TYR A 195 4.72 -6.63 21.28
N THR A 196 5.17 -6.96 22.48
CA THR A 196 4.44 -7.86 23.38
C THR A 196 3.61 -7.03 24.35
N PRO A 197 2.26 -7.05 24.26
CA PRO A 197 1.41 -6.27 25.15
C PRO A 197 1.59 -6.72 26.60
N ASP A 198 1.68 -5.74 27.50
CA ASP A 198 1.80 -5.95 28.92
C ASP A 198 0.48 -5.71 29.67
N LEU A 199 0.54 -5.79 30.99
CA LEU A 199 -0.62 -5.61 31.84
C LEU A 199 -1.19 -4.17 31.82
N ASN A 200 -0.40 -3.17 31.45
CA ASN A 200 -0.82 -1.77 31.33
C ASN A 200 -1.56 -1.49 30.02
N ASP A 201 -1.44 -2.39 29.04
CA ASP A 201 -2.15 -2.27 27.76
C ASP A 201 -3.60 -2.77 27.82
N ILE A 202 -3.97 -3.51 28.87
CA ILE A 202 -5.33 -4.07 29.02
C ILE A 202 -6.37 -2.96 28.90
N GLY A 203 -7.36 -3.20 28.03
CA GLY A 203 -8.45 -2.27 27.78
C GLY A 203 -8.12 -1.22 26.71
N PHE A 204 -6.88 -1.08 26.26
CA PHE A 204 -6.51 -0.20 25.16
C PHE A 204 -6.42 -0.96 23.84
N PHE A 205 -6.27 -0.20 22.76
CA PHE A 205 -5.93 -0.71 21.44
C PHE A 205 -4.48 -0.38 21.14
N LEU A 206 -3.81 -1.22 20.35
CA LEU A 206 -2.47 -0.93 19.89
C LEU A 206 -2.50 -0.50 18.43
N ARG A 207 -1.55 0.36 18.05
CA ARG A 207 -1.26 0.71 16.66
C ARG A 207 0.22 0.61 16.40
N PHE A 208 0.54 0.19 15.19
CA PHE A 208 1.90 0.22 14.67
C PHE A 208 2.03 1.38 13.69
N ALA A 209 3.12 2.14 13.81
CA ALA A 209 3.38 3.28 12.96
C ALA A 209 4.78 3.21 12.36
N SER A 210 4.91 3.76 11.16
CA SER A 210 6.18 3.89 10.47
C SER A 210 6.35 5.31 9.95
N LEU A 211 7.56 5.85 10.11
CA LEU A 211 8.00 7.09 9.47
C LEU A 211 8.62 6.75 8.12
N VAL A 212 8.11 7.38 7.07
CA VAL A 212 8.47 7.12 5.68
C VAL A 212 8.81 8.44 4.99
N PRO A 213 9.93 8.55 4.26
CA PRO A 213 10.23 9.72 3.46
C PRO A 213 9.45 9.64 2.14
N VAL A 214 8.50 10.55 1.94
CA VAL A 214 7.74 10.71 0.69
C VAL A 214 8.24 11.97 0.02
N ASN A 215 8.94 11.84 -1.10
CA ASN A 215 9.53 12.97 -1.83
C ASN A 215 10.41 13.87 -0.94
N GLY A 216 11.16 13.28 -0.01
CA GLY A 216 12.02 14.00 0.93
C GLY A 216 11.30 14.63 2.13
N VAL A 217 9.97 14.49 2.22
CA VAL A 217 9.19 14.95 3.37
C VAL A 217 8.88 13.75 4.28
N PRO A 218 9.19 13.82 5.59
CA PRO A 218 8.88 12.74 6.52
C PRO A 218 7.37 12.67 6.79
N GLU A 219 6.77 11.52 6.49
CA GLU A 219 5.36 11.23 6.71
C GLU A 219 5.21 10.04 7.66
N ILE A 220 4.41 10.20 8.72
CA ILE A 220 4.08 9.08 9.62
C ILE A 220 2.80 8.39 9.15
N ARG A 221 2.85 7.07 9.05
CA ARG A 221 1.73 6.23 8.64
C ARG A 221 1.34 5.30 9.77
N PHE A 222 0.06 5.28 10.13
CA PHE A 222 -0.48 4.45 11.20
C PHE A 222 -1.30 3.29 10.63
N SER A 223 -1.11 2.11 11.22
CA SER A 223 -1.98 0.97 10.99
C SER A 223 -3.38 1.21 11.56
N ALA A 224 -4.36 0.44 11.11
CA ALA A 224 -5.59 0.26 11.86
C ALA A 224 -5.27 -0.30 13.27
N THR A 225 -6.18 -0.07 14.23
CA THR A 225 -6.02 -0.61 15.58
C THR A 225 -6.08 -2.14 15.62
N THR A 226 -5.30 -2.76 16.51
CA THR A 226 -5.48 -4.16 16.90
C THR A 226 -6.88 -4.39 17.52
N PRO A 227 -7.30 -5.65 17.76
CA PRO A 227 -8.32 -5.91 18.76
C PRO A 227 -7.95 -5.29 20.12
N ARG A 228 -8.96 -4.96 20.93
CA ARG A 228 -8.74 -4.43 22.28
C ARG A 228 -7.93 -5.44 23.09
N VAL A 229 -6.88 -5.00 23.76
CA VAL A 229 -6.01 -5.87 24.55
C VAL A 229 -6.75 -6.39 25.77
N THR A 230 -6.68 -7.70 25.97
CA THR A 230 -7.33 -8.44 27.05
C THR A 230 -6.33 -9.21 27.89
N GLY A 231 -6.55 -9.23 29.21
CA GLY A 231 -5.78 -10.05 30.14
C GLY A 231 -6.35 -11.45 30.35
N VAL A 232 -7.47 -11.81 29.73
CA VAL A 232 -8.14 -13.12 29.86
C VAL A 232 -8.73 -13.50 28.51
N TRP A 233 -8.44 -14.71 28.04
CA TRP A 233 -8.92 -15.22 26.75
C TRP A 233 -9.15 -16.74 26.79
N SER A 234 -10.00 -17.24 25.87
CA SER A 234 -10.23 -18.67 25.72
C SER A 234 -9.06 -19.34 25.02
N ARG A 235 -8.54 -20.43 25.60
CA ARG A 235 -7.51 -21.29 24.99
C ARG A 235 -8.14 -22.34 24.06
N LEU A 236 -9.31 -22.84 24.44
CA LEU A 236 -10.10 -23.76 23.64
C LEU A 236 -11.41 -23.06 23.26
N THR A 237 -11.77 -23.12 21.99
CA THR A 237 -13.02 -22.57 21.45
C THR A 237 -14.02 -23.66 21.06
N ALA A 238 -13.61 -24.93 21.09
CA ALA A 238 -14.46 -26.07 20.79
C ALA A 238 -14.19 -27.24 21.74
N ILE A 239 -15.25 -27.97 22.10
CA ILE A 239 -15.23 -29.16 22.96
C ILE A 239 -16.28 -30.17 22.48
N GLU A 240 -16.09 -31.46 22.73
CA GLU A 240 -17.06 -32.50 22.36
C GLU A 240 -18.11 -32.75 23.45
N ILE A 241 -19.27 -33.27 23.07
CA ILE A 241 -20.31 -33.70 24.01
C ILE A 241 -19.74 -34.71 25.02
N GLY A 242 -20.07 -34.50 26.29
CA GLY A 242 -19.62 -35.34 27.39
C GLY A 242 -18.22 -35.00 27.92
N ASN A 243 -17.45 -34.12 27.26
CA ASN A 243 -16.17 -33.67 27.79
C ASN A 243 -16.36 -32.87 29.09
N LYS A 244 -15.50 -33.18 30.06
CA LYS A 244 -15.37 -32.48 31.35
C LYS A 244 -14.05 -31.72 31.34
N ILE A 245 -14.11 -30.40 31.22
CA ILE A 245 -12.91 -29.55 31.10
C ILE A 245 -12.86 -28.57 32.26
N SER A 246 -11.71 -28.54 32.95
CA SER A 246 -11.46 -27.52 33.98
C SER A 246 -11.36 -26.13 33.36
N LEU A 247 -11.91 -25.12 34.03
CA LEU A 247 -11.82 -23.73 33.56
C LEU A 247 -10.35 -23.26 33.36
N THR A 248 -9.38 -23.81 34.09
CA THR A 248 -7.95 -23.48 33.92
C THR A 248 -7.35 -24.02 32.62
N LYS A 249 -7.93 -25.08 32.05
CA LYS A 249 -7.54 -25.60 30.72
C LYS A 249 -8.28 -24.88 29.59
N LEU A 250 -9.49 -24.39 29.88
CA LEU A 250 -10.33 -23.67 28.93
C LEU A 250 -9.83 -22.23 28.67
N ILE A 251 -9.16 -21.63 29.66
CA ILE A 251 -8.89 -20.18 29.71
C ILE A 251 -7.43 -19.94 30.04
N GLN A 252 -6.85 -18.92 29.42
CA GLN A 252 -5.56 -18.38 29.80
C GLN A 252 -5.73 -16.94 30.30
N THR A 253 -4.94 -16.56 31.30
CA THR A 253 -5.03 -15.27 31.97
C THR A 253 -3.64 -14.76 32.30
N ALA A 254 -3.43 -13.44 32.15
CA ALA A 254 -2.22 -12.75 32.58
C ALA A 254 -2.23 -12.47 34.10
N SER A 255 -3.37 -12.64 34.78
CA SER A 255 -3.48 -12.54 36.23
C SER A 255 -3.36 -13.91 36.92
N SER A 256 -2.62 -13.96 38.03
CA SER A 256 -2.55 -15.12 38.94
C SER A 256 -3.80 -15.27 39.85
N GLY A 257 -4.89 -14.61 39.47
CA GLY A 257 -6.12 -14.52 40.24
C GLY A 257 -6.99 -15.77 40.20
N THR A 258 -8.00 -15.81 41.07
CA THR A 258 -8.96 -16.93 41.09
C THR A 258 -9.92 -16.81 39.90
N ILE A 259 -9.91 -17.81 39.02
CA ILE A 259 -10.82 -17.91 37.88
C ILE A 259 -12.19 -18.40 38.34
N SER A 260 -13.27 -17.76 37.87
CA SER A 260 -14.64 -18.25 37.94
C SER A 260 -15.35 -18.04 36.61
N ALA A 261 -16.40 -18.80 36.36
CA ALA A 261 -17.22 -18.63 35.16
C ALA A 261 -18.69 -18.77 35.53
N ARG A 262 -19.54 -18.04 34.80
CA ARG A 262 -20.99 -18.14 34.87
C ARG A 262 -21.52 -18.46 33.48
N LYS A 263 -22.37 -19.48 33.37
CA LYS A 263 -23.14 -19.73 32.16
C LYS A 263 -24.08 -18.56 31.89
N ILE A 264 -24.03 -18.03 30.67
CA ILE A 264 -25.00 -17.05 30.16
C ILE A 264 -26.08 -17.78 29.37
N SER A 265 -25.69 -18.64 28.41
CA SER A 265 -26.62 -19.39 27.56
C SER A 265 -25.96 -20.65 26.99
N GLY A 266 -26.76 -21.51 26.34
CA GLY A 266 -26.29 -22.66 25.58
C GLY A 266 -26.32 -24.02 26.31
N PRO A 267 -25.97 -25.12 25.60
CA PRO A 267 -26.12 -26.49 26.08
C PRO A 267 -24.92 -26.99 26.90
N CYS A 268 -24.64 -26.30 28.01
CA CYS A 268 -23.55 -26.62 28.91
C CYS A 268 -23.92 -26.33 30.37
N ARG A 269 -23.19 -26.90 31.32
CA ARG A 269 -23.27 -26.52 32.74
C ARG A 269 -21.91 -26.50 33.41
N ILE A 270 -21.80 -25.70 34.46
CA ILE A 270 -20.61 -25.65 35.32
C ILE A 270 -20.95 -26.41 36.60
N ILE A 271 -20.16 -27.43 36.91
CA ILE A 271 -20.32 -28.26 38.11
C ILE A 271 -19.28 -27.87 39.17
N LYS A 272 -19.30 -28.57 40.33
CA LYS A 272 -18.31 -28.40 41.41
C LYS A 272 -16.87 -28.47 40.85
N GLU A 273 -15.95 -27.77 41.52
CA GLU A 273 -14.54 -27.64 41.12
C GLU A 273 -14.27 -26.88 39.83
N LYS A 274 -15.25 -26.09 39.35
CA LYS A 274 -15.09 -25.25 38.15
C LYS A 274 -14.80 -26.09 36.90
N ILE A 275 -15.59 -27.12 36.71
CA ILE A 275 -15.55 -27.99 35.54
C ILE A 275 -16.73 -27.65 34.64
N LEU A 276 -16.45 -27.38 33.36
CA LEU A 276 -17.46 -27.23 32.32
C LEU A 276 -17.80 -28.61 31.76
N VAL A 277 -19.09 -28.90 31.64
CA VAL A 277 -19.63 -30.11 31.02
C VAL A 277 -20.46 -29.73 29.79
N ALA A 278 -20.11 -30.30 28.64
CA ALA A 278 -20.86 -30.17 27.40
C ALA A 278 -22.04 -31.15 27.36
N GLU A 279 -23.26 -30.65 27.15
CA GLU A 279 -24.50 -31.45 27.26
C GLU A 279 -25.09 -31.80 25.89
N ALA A 280 -25.10 -30.86 24.94
CA ALA A 280 -25.58 -31.07 23.58
C ALA A 280 -24.84 -30.18 22.59
N THR A 281 -24.97 -30.46 21.28
CA THR A 281 -24.38 -29.63 20.23
C THR A 281 -24.93 -28.21 20.25
N GLY A 282 -24.06 -27.22 20.06
CA GLY A 282 -24.43 -25.81 20.01
C GLY A 282 -23.40 -24.90 20.65
N THR A 283 -23.69 -23.61 20.76
CA THR A 283 -22.75 -22.63 21.34
C THR A 283 -23.06 -22.39 22.81
N CYS A 284 -22.11 -22.72 23.68
CA CYS A 284 -22.13 -22.41 25.11
C CYS A 284 -21.47 -21.05 25.34
N VAL A 285 -22.24 -20.08 25.86
CA VAL A 285 -21.73 -18.74 26.17
C VAL A 285 -21.45 -18.63 27.66
N LEU A 286 -20.21 -18.37 28.01
CA LEU A 286 -19.75 -18.22 29.39
C LEU A 286 -19.26 -16.79 29.63
N ARG A 287 -19.66 -16.20 30.76
CA ARG A 287 -19.00 -15.03 31.31
C ARG A 287 -17.89 -15.49 32.24
N LEU A 288 -16.66 -15.23 31.84
CA LEU A 288 -15.46 -15.56 32.59
C LEU A 288 -15.06 -14.37 33.44
N VAL A 289 -14.68 -14.64 34.67
CA VAL A 289 -14.30 -13.64 35.65
C VAL A 289 -13.02 -14.09 36.33
N VAL A 290 -11.99 -13.25 36.31
CA VAL A 290 -10.75 -13.49 37.06
C VAL A 290 -10.65 -12.45 38.15
N ALA A 291 -10.71 -12.91 39.41
CA ALA A 291 -10.48 -12.07 40.57
C ALA A 291 -9.00 -11.75 40.63
N ALA A 292 -8.60 -10.61 40.08
CA ALA A 292 -7.21 -10.26 39.93
C ALA A 292 -6.62 -9.77 41.26
N LYS A 293 -5.38 -10.16 41.56
CA LYS A 293 -4.59 -9.57 42.66
C LYS A 293 -4.21 -8.14 42.25
N LYS A 294 -4.21 -7.17 43.17
CA LYS A 294 -3.82 -5.77 42.90
C LYS A 294 -2.53 -5.71 42.04
N PRO A 295 -2.42 -4.79 41.07
CA PRO A 295 -3.21 -3.55 40.90
C PRO A 295 -4.50 -3.68 40.07
N PHE A 296 -4.86 -4.87 39.60
CA PHE A 296 -5.93 -5.01 38.59
C PHE A 296 -7.34 -4.97 39.16
N SER A 297 -8.24 -4.34 38.39
CA SER A 297 -9.68 -4.52 38.54
C SER A 297 -10.09 -5.92 38.07
N ARG A 298 -11.29 -6.35 38.47
CA ARG A 298 -11.84 -7.66 38.11
C ARG A 298 -11.91 -7.82 36.58
N LEU A 299 -11.12 -8.73 36.02
CA LEU A 299 -11.11 -8.98 34.58
C LEU A 299 -12.33 -9.82 34.21
N THR A 300 -13.06 -9.41 33.17
CA THR A 300 -14.25 -10.11 32.69
C THR A 300 -14.23 -10.23 31.18
N THR A 301 -14.52 -11.41 30.64
CA THR A 301 -14.67 -11.62 29.19
C THR A 301 -15.80 -12.60 28.89
N LEU A 302 -16.31 -12.59 27.66
CA LEU A 302 -17.24 -13.60 27.16
C LEU A 302 -16.46 -14.65 26.37
N ALA A 303 -16.72 -15.92 26.65
CA ALA A 303 -16.20 -17.03 25.88
C ALA A 303 -17.35 -17.78 25.21
N ASN A 304 -17.26 -17.90 23.89
CA ASN A 304 -18.17 -18.70 23.08
C ASN A 304 -17.48 -20.03 22.79
N ILE A 305 -18.01 -21.10 23.36
CA ILE A 305 -17.47 -22.45 23.21
C ILE A 305 -18.42 -23.24 22.32
N LEU A 306 -17.94 -23.67 21.16
CA LEU A 306 -18.66 -24.54 20.25
C LEU A 306 -18.65 -25.97 20.77
N ILE A 307 -19.82 -26.56 20.97
CA ILE A 307 -19.96 -27.95 21.37
C ILE A 307 -20.22 -28.80 20.13
N LEU A 308 -19.26 -29.68 19.85
CA LEU A 308 -19.26 -30.59 18.70
C LEU A 308 -19.85 -31.94 19.10
N PRO A 309 -20.50 -32.65 18.16
CA PRO A 309 -20.92 -34.02 18.40
C PRO A 309 -19.70 -34.91 18.67
N LYS A 310 -19.89 -35.94 19.49
CA LYS A 310 -18.85 -36.94 19.72
C LYS A 310 -18.76 -37.83 18.49
N ILE A 311 -17.57 -37.94 17.90
CA ILE A 311 -17.28 -38.85 16.78
C ILE A 311 -17.08 -40.26 17.34
#